data_AF-A0A351TFY0-F1
#
_entry.id   AF-A0A351TFY0-F1
#
_cell.length_a   1.000
_cell.length_b   1.000
_cell.length_c   1.000
_cell.angle_alpha   90.00
_cell.angle_beta   90.00
_cell.angle_gamma   90.00
#
_symmetry.space_group_name_H-M   'P 1'
#
loop_
_entity.id
_entity.type
_entity.pdbx_description
1 polymer ?
#
loop_
_entity_poly.entity_id
_entity_poly.type
_entity_poly.pdbx_seq_one_letter_code
_entity_poly.pdbx_strand_id
1 'polypeptide(L)'
;NLPFNMNTFSKMWGIVTPEEAQKIIADQIADLHITEPRNLEEQALSLVGRDVYEKLIKGYTEKQWGRDCRDLPAFIIKRLPLRFTYDNNYFNDRYQGIPIGGYTRIVEKLLEGAEVRLNTDYLANRAELDGLADKVIYTGMIDQFYDYCLGVLEYRSVRFETQELEQENYQGNAVVNYTEREVPYTRIIEHKHFEFGKQPTTIISREYSSEWKKGDEPYYPVNNEKNDSLYGEYRAKAKSESRVIFGGRLGSYRYYDMDKVIASALELCEREL
;
A
#
# COMPACT_ATOMS: atom_id res chain seq x y z
N ASN A 1 4.29 -5.20 -18.68
CA ASN A 1 4.71 -3.94 -18.03
C ASN A 1 3.57 -3.44 -17.18
N LEU A 2 3.89 -2.62 -16.18
CA LEU A 2 2.89 -1.92 -15.36
C LEU A 2 3.27 -0.43 -15.34
N PRO A 3 2.30 0.49 -15.19
CA PRO A 3 0.86 0.24 -15.07
C PRO A 3 0.25 -0.16 -16.43
N PHE A 4 -1.08 -0.28 -16.53
CA PHE A 4 -1.73 -0.72 -17.77
C PHE A 4 -1.59 0.36 -18.85
N ASN A 5 -0.72 0.13 -19.81
CA ASN A 5 -0.42 1.08 -20.88
C ASN A 5 -0.16 0.36 -22.22
N MET A 6 0.13 1.10 -23.30
CA MET A 6 0.37 0.49 -24.62
C MET A 6 1.52 -0.51 -24.64
N ASN A 7 2.56 -0.36 -23.80
CA ASN A 7 3.60 -1.38 -23.67
C ASN A 7 3.03 -2.72 -23.15
N THR A 8 2.02 -2.66 -22.29
CA THR A 8 1.34 -3.83 -21.74
C THR A 8 0.48 -4.50 -22.80
N PHE A 9 -0.38 -3.72 -23.46
CA PHE A 9 -1.31 -4.21 -24.48
C PHE A 9 -0.58 -4.73 -25.72
N SER A 10 0.44 -4.01 -26.19
CA SER A 10 1.27 -4.42 -27.32
C SER A 10 1.96 -5.75 -27.06
N LYS A 11 2.54 -5.94 -25.86
CA LYS A 11 3.18 -7.21 -25.49
C LYS A 11 2.18 -8.36 -25.31
N MET A 12 0.97 -8.06 -24.85
CA MET A 12 -0.07 -9.07 -24.59
C MET A 12 -0.75 -9.54 -25.88
N TRP A 13 -1.12 -8.62 -26.77
CA TRP A 13 -1.95 -8.89 -27.94
C TRP A 13 -1.23 -8.75 -29.28
N GLY A 14 0.04 -8.32 -29.29
CA GLY A 14 0.80 -8.13 -30.54
C GLY A 14 0.36 -6.91 -31.36
N ILE A 15 -0.38 -5.99 -30.75
CA ILE A 15 -0.90 -4.76 -31.38
C ILE A 15 0.07 -3.59 -31.24
N VAL A 16 -0.16 -2.49 -31.96
CA VAL A 16 0.71 -1.31 -31.90
C VAL A 16 -0.04 0.01 -31.75
N THR A 17 -1.35 0.03 -31.98
CA THR A 17 -2.15 1.27 -31.92
C THR A 17 -3.08 1.32 -30.70
N PRO A 18 -3.31 2.53 -30.15
CA PRO A 18 -4.35 2.77 -29.14
C PRO A 18 -5.74 2.28 -29.52
N GLU A 19 -6.14 2.45 -30.78
CA GLU A 19 -7.46 2.07 -31.27
C GLU A 19 -7.67 0.55 -31.22
N GLU A 20 -6.67 -0.24 -31.62
CA GLU A 20 -6.70 -1.71 -31.49
C GLU A 20 -6.86 -2.13 -30.02
N ALA A 21 -6.12 -1.49 -29.11
CA ALA A 21 -6.20 -1.80 -27.67
C ALA A 21 -7.60 -1.49 -27.11
N GLN A 22 -8.15 -0.33 -27.44
CA GLN A 22 -9.50 0.07 -27.03
C GLN A 22 -10.56 -0.88 -27.58
N LYS A 23 -10.42 -1.28 -28.85
CA LYS A 23 -11.34 -2.23 -29.49
C LYS A 23 -11.34 -3.59 -28.78
N ILE A 24 -10.16 -4.16 -28.53
CA ILE A 24 -10.05 -5.46 -27.83
C ILE A 24 -10.66 -5.38 -26.44
N ILE A 25 -10.35 -4.33 -25.67
CA ILE A 25 -10.92 -4.13 -24.33
C ILE A 25 -12.45 -3.99 -24.41
N ALA A 26 -12.97 -3.18 -25.33
CA ALA A 26 -14.40 -2.99 -25.51
C ALA A 26 -15.12 -4.29 -25.87
N ASP A 27 -14.55 -5.08 -26.79
CA ASP A 27 -15.09 -6.38 -27.19
C ASP A 27 -15.14 -7.37 -26.00
N GLN A 28 -14.13 -7.34 -25.12
CA GLN A 28 -14.10 -8.18 -23.90
C GLN A 28 -15.06 -7.73 -22.81
N ILE A 29 -15.55 -6.50 -22.86
CA ILE A 29 -16.46 -5.92 -21.86
C ILE A 29 -17.92 -5.98 -22.34
N ALA A 30 -18.17 -6.05 -23.65
CA ALA A 30 -19.49 -5.94 -24.25
C ALA A 30 -20.53 -6.91 -23.67
N ASP A 31 -20.12 -8.12 -23.29
CA ASP A 31 -20.98 -9.18 -22.74
C ASP A 31 -21.10 -9.16 -21.21
N LEU A 32 -20.34 -8.32 -20.51
CA LEU A 32 -20.32 -8.29 -19.05
C LEU A 32 -21.51 -7.54 -18.45
N HIS A 33 -22.08 -6.59 -19.18
CA HIS A 33 -23.20 -5.75 -18.75
C HIS A 33 -23.02 -5.09 -17.35
N ILE A 34 -21.76 -4.83 -16.96
CA ILE A 34 -21.43 -4.16 -15.70
C ILE A 34 -21.69 -2.66 -15.85
N THR A 35 -22.64 -2.13 -15.08
CA THR A 35 -22.96 -0.69 -15.03
C THR A 35 -22.27 -0.01 -13.86
N GLU A 36 -22.52 -0.52 -12.65
CA GLU A 36 -21.91 -0.06 -11.41
C GLU A 36 -21.14 -1.22 -10.73
N PRO A 37 -19.80 -1.23 -10.80
CA PRO A 37 -19.00 -2.26 -10.16
C PRO A 37 -19.18 -2.29 -8.64
N ARG A 38 -19.53 -3.46 -8.10
CA ARG A 38 -19.75 -3.67 -6.65
C ARG A 38 -18.53 -4.23 -5.93
N ASN A 39 -17.63 -4.86 -6.67
CA ASN A 39 -16.44 -5.49 -6.15
C ASN A 39 -15.23 -5.24 -7.07
N LEU A 40 -14.06 -5.72 -6.65
CA LEU A 40 -12.81 -5.54 -7.38
C LEU A 40 -12.83 -6.25 -8.72
N GLU A 41 -13.38 -7.47 -8.81
CA GLU A 41 -13.48 -8.22 -10.06
C GLU A 41 -14.26 -7.43 -11.12
N GLU A 42 -15.47 -6.98 -10.79
CA GLU A 42 -16.31 -6.19 -11.70
C GLU A 42 -15.62 -4.88 -12.09
N GLN A 43 -14.94 -4.22 -11.15
CA GLN A 43 -14.23 -2.95 -11.43
C GLN A 43 -13.03 -3.17 -12.35
N ALA A 44 -12.29 -4.26 -12.16
CA ALA A 44 -11.16 -4.61 -12.99
C ALA A 44 -11.63 -4.99 -14.40
N LEU A 45 -12.60 -5.89 -14.50
CA LEU A 45 -13.15 -6.35 -15.76
C LEU A 45 -13.70 -5.19 -16.61
N SER A 46 -14.52 -4.32 -16.01
CA SER A 46 -15.08 -3.13 -16.68
C SER A 46 -14.04 -2.08 -17.09
N LEU A 47 -12.83 -2.12 -16.51
CA LEU A 47 -11.76 -1.18 -16.82
C LEU A 47 -10.79 -1.71 -17.88
N VAL A 48 -10.38 -2.98 -17.78
CA VAL A 48 -9.26 -3.52 -18.55
C VAL A 48 -9.58 -4.79 -19.35
N GLY A 49 -10.81 -5.29 -19.28
CA GLY A 49 -11.22 -6.53 -19.95
C GLY A 49 -10.73 -7.80 -19.24
N ARG A 50 -11.19 -8.95 -19.76
CA ARG A 50 -10.95 -10.28 -19.18
C ARG A 50 -9.49 -10.67 -19.18
N ASP A 51 -8.78 -10.47 -20.29
CA ASP A 51 -7.40 -10.94 -20.43
C ASP A 51 -6.47 -10.27 -19.42
N VAL A 52 -6.56 -8.94 -19.30
CA VAL A 52 -5.72 -8.16 -18.39
C VAL A 52 -6.08 -8.50 -16.95
N TYR A 53 -7.38 -8.64 -16.65
CA TYR A 53 -7.85 -9.07 -15.34
C TYR A 53 -7.27 -10.41 -14.93
N GLU A 54 -7.46 -11.45 -15.74
CA GLU A 54 -7.02 -12.81 -15.43
C GLU A 54 -5.50 -12.90 -15.35
N LYS A 55 -4.79 -12.24 -16.27
CA LYS A 55 -3.33 -12.37 -16.37
C LYS A 55 -2.58 -11.53 -15.35
N LEU A 56 -3.03 -10.31 -15.08
CA LEU A 56 -2.24 -9.32 -14.33
C LEU A 56 -2.84 -8.89 -12.99
N ILE A 57 -4.13 -9.14 -12.75
CA ILE A 57 -4.84 -8.60 -11.59
C ILE A 57 -5.27 -9.71 -10.63
N LYS A 58 -6.00 -10.72 -11.12
CA LYS A 58 -6.73 -11.69 -10.29
C LYS A 58 -5.81 -12.39 -9.30
N GLY A 59 -4.83 -13.15 -9.80
CA GLY A 59 -3.94 -13.93 -8.93
C GLY A 59 -3.08 -13.06 -8.00
N TYR A 60 -2.62 -11.88 -8.46
CA TYR A 60 -1.89 -10.94 -7.62
C TYR A 60 -2.76 -10.43 -6.46
N THR A 61 -3.97 -9.99 -6.77
CA THR A 61 -4.92 -9.44 -5.81
C THR A 61 -5.31 -10.48 -4.78
N GLU A 62 -5.68 -11.69 -5.22
CA GLU A 62 -6.08 -12.78 -4.32
C GLU A 62 -4.95 -13.17 -3.38
N LYS A 63 -3.70 -13.15 -3.85
CA LYS A 63 -2.50 -13.41 -3.02
C LYS A 63 -2.24 -12.29 -2.01
N GLN A 64 -2.33 -11.04 -2.46
CA GLN A 64 -2.11 -9.85 -1.62
C GLN A 64 -3.16 -9.72 -0.51
N TRP A 65 -4.41 -10.07 -0.78
CA TRP A 65 -5.51 -9.91 0.16
C TRP A 65 -5.94 -11.19 0.85
N GLY A 66 -5.52 -12.35 0.35
CA GLY A 66 -5.95 -13.66 0.85
C GLY A 66 -7.45 -13.92 0.67
N ARG A 67 -8.09 -13.21 -0.26
CA ARG A 67 -9.55 -13.21 -0.50
C ARG A 67 -9.85 -13.21 -1.99
N ASP A 68 -11.01 -13.73 -2.37
CA ASP A 68 -11.49 -13.70 -3.74
C ASP A 68 -11.73 -12.24 -4.20
N CYS A 69 -11.47 -11.93 -5.46
CA CYS A 69 -11.68 -10.57 -5.99
C CYS A 69 -13.15 -10.12 -5.90
N ARG A 70 -14.10 -11.05 -5.81
CA ARG A 70 -15.53 -10.76 -5.62
C ARG A 70 -15.88 -10.29 -4.20
N ASP A 71 -15.04 -10.61 -3.22
CA ASP A 71 -15.22 -10.24 -1.81
C ASP A 71 -14.45 -8.96 -1.43
N LEU A 72 -13.80 -8.33 -2.42
CA LEU A 72 -12.98 -7.14 -2.22
C LEU A 72 -13.69 -5.89 -2.76
N PRO A 73 -13.61 -4.74 -2.06
CA PRO A 73 -14.20 -3.50 -2.53
C PRO A 73 -13.65 -3.03 -3.88
N ALA A 74 -14.54 -2.48 -4.71
CA ALA A 74 -14.21 -1.97 -6.04
C ALA A 74 -13.08 -0.91 -6.05
N PHE A 75 -12.96 -0.07 -5.00
CA PHE A 75 -12.01 1.06 -5.02
C PHE A 75 -10.53 0.65 -4.93
N ILE A 76 -10.21 -0.59 -4.52
CA ILE A 76 -8.82 -1.05 -4.35
C ILE A 76 -8.01 -0.92 -5.65
N ILE A 77 -8.64 -1.13 -6.82
CA ILE A 77 -7.96 -1.08 -8.12
C ILE A 77 -8.03 0.30 -8.81
N LYS A 78 -8.90 1.21 -8.34
CA LYS A 78 -9.09 2.55 -8.95
C LYS A 78 -7.82 3.41 -8.99
N ARG A 79 -6.80 3.05 -8.21
CA ARG A 79 -5.51 3.75 -8.14
C ARG A 79 -4.56 3.49 -9.32
N LEU A 80 -4.76 2.42 -10.09
CA LEU A 80 -3.83 2.08 -11.16
C LEU A 80 -4.16 2.84 -12.45
N PRO A 81 -3.20 3.57 -13.05
CA PRO A 81 -3.42 4.24 -14.33
C PRO A 81 -3.73 3.24 -15.44
N LEU A 82 -4.77 3.55 -16.22
CA LEU A 82 -5.04 2.96 -17.54
C LEU A 82 -4.71 4.01 -18.61
N ARG A 83 -3.72 3.74 -19.46
CA ARG A 83 -3.28 4.69 -20.48
C ARG A 83 -3.28 4.05 -21.86
N PHE A 84 -3.74 4.78 -22.87
CA PHE A 84 -3.58 4.39 -24.27
C PHE A 84 -2.39 5.10 -24.91
N THR A 85 -1.30 5.19 -24.17
CA THR A 85 0.01 5.72 -24.58
C THR A 85 1.12 4.78 -24.14
N TYR A 86 2.31 4.88 -24.74
CA TYR A 86 3.49 4.10 -24.35
C TYR A 86 4.19 4.78 -23.17
N ASP A 87 3.68 4.55 -21.96
CA ASP A 87 4.19 5.18 -20.75
C ASP A 87 4.12 4.22 -19.54
N ASN A 88 5.31 3.76 -19.10
CA ASN A 88 5.47 2.87 -17.95
C ASN A 88 5.58 3.61 -16.60
N ASN A 89 5.37 4.93 -16.56
CA ASN A 89 5.41 5.67 -15.29
C ASN A 89 4.29 5.17 -14.36
N TYR A 90 4.64 4.65 -13.19
CA TYR A 90 3.65 4.02 -12.30
C TYR A 90 2.68 5.03 -11.68
N PHE A 91 3.10 6.28 -11.50
CA PHE A 91 2.30 7.33 -10.90
C PHE A 91 2.01 8.45 -11.90
N ASN A 92 0.93 9.19 -11.68
CA ASN A 92 0.60 10.38 -12.48
C ASN A 92 1.12 11.68 -11.84
N ASP A 93 1.75 11.58 -10.66
CA ASP A 93 2.22 12.74 -9.91
C ASP A 93 3.34 13.48 -10.64
N ARG A 94 3.30 14.81 -10.52
CA ARG A 94 4.28 15.72 -11.15
C ARG A 94 5.69 15.53 -10.62
N TYR A 95 5.83 15.23 -9.33
CA TYR A 95 7.10 15.06 -8.65
C TYR A 95 7.22 13.63 -8.15
N GLN A 96 8.26 12.93 -8.59
CA GLN A 96 8.53 11.54 -8.24
C GLN A 96 10.02 11.38 -8.05
N GLY A 97 10.42 10.58 -7.06
CA GLY A 97 11.83 10.33 -6.80
C GLY A 97 12.06 9.51 -5.55
N ILE A 98 13.31 9.11 -5.38
CA ILE A 98 13.83 8.45 -4.19
C ILE A 98 14.88 9.39 -3.57
N PRO A 99 14.91 9.56 -2.24
CA PRO A 99 15.93 10.36 -1.59
C PRO A 99 17.31 9.73 -1.75
N ILE A 100 18.26 10.55 -2.22
CA ILE A 100 19.67 10.16 -2.31
C ILE A 100 20.20 9.85 -0.90
N GLY A 101 20.71 8.63 -0.70
CA GLY A 101 21.14 8.11 0.59
C GLY A 101 20.00 7.61 1.49
N GLY A 102 18.78 7.45 0.97
CA GLY A 102 17.67 6.76 1.64
C GLY A 102 16.81 7.61 2.57
N TYR A 103 15.67 7.05 2.96
CA TYR A 103 14.64 7.73 3.77
C TYR A 103 15.08 8.01 5.21
N THR A 104 15.96 7.19 5.79
CA THR A 104 16.46 7.38 7.16
C THR A 104 17.07 8.78 7.35
N ARG A 105 17.84 9.26 6.37
CA ARG A 105 18.47 10.59 6.43
C ARG A 105 17.47 11.74 6.43
N ILE A 106 16.29 11.56 5.83
CA ILE A 106 15.20 12.54 5.91
C ILE A 106 14.64 12.54 7.32
N VAL A 107 14.34 11.35 7.87
CA VAL A 107 13.76 11.22 9.21
C VAL A 107 14.70 11.76 10.28
N GLU A 108 16.00 11.48 10.19
CA GLU A 108 17.02 12.04 11.11
C GLU A 108 17.00 13.57 11.12
N LYS A 109 16.87 14.21 9.96
CA LYS A 109 16.78 15.68 9.86
C LYS A 109 15.47 16.22 10.42
N LEU A 110 14.35 15.53 10.18
CA LEU A 110 13.05 15.94 10.71
C LEU A 110 13.00 15.87 12.25
N LEU A 111 13.78 14.98 12.85
CA LEU A 111 13.87 14.77 14.29
C LEU A 111 15.06 15.49 14.94
N GLU A 112 15.80 16.31 14.19
CA GLU A 112 16.95 17.03 14.72
C GLU A 112 16.53 17.97 15.86
N GLY A 113 17.20 17.85 17.01
CA GLY A 113 16.88 18.62 18.22
C GLY A 113 15.75 18.03 19.09
N ALA A 114 15.08 16.96 18.65
CA ALA A 114 14.11 16.24 19.46
C ALA A 114 14.77 15.11 20.27
N GLU A 115 14.22 14.82 21.46
CA GLU A 115 14.57 13.61 22.20
C GLU A 115 13.90 12.40 21.53
N VAL A 116 14.69 11.40 21.14
CA VAL A 116 14.20 10.17 20.50
C VAL A 116 14.54 8.96 21.35
N ARG A 117 13.52 8.23 21.80
CA ARG A 117 13.66 6.97 22.53
C ARG A 117 13.26 5.80 21.64
N LEU A 118 14.24 5.00 21.23
CA LEU A 118 14.01 3.76 20.48
C LEU A 118 13.70 2.59 21.42
N ASN A 119 13.19 1.49 20.88
CA ASN A 119 12.87 0.26 21.65
C ASN A 119 11.95 0.52 22.87
N THR A 120 11.07 1.50 22.77
CA THR A 120 10.17 1.92 23.87
C THR A 120 8.72 1.82 23.39
N ASP A 121 7.98 0.83 23.87
CA ASP A 121 6.55 0.70 23.60
C ASP A 121 5.77 1.68 24.48
N TYR A 122 5.07 2.63 23.84
CA TYR A 122 4.26 3.62 24.54
C TYR A 122 3.13 2.99 25.35
N LEU A 123 2.43 1.98 24.83
CA LEU A 123 1.29 1.38 25.51
C LEU A 123 1.73 0.58 26.74
N ALA A 124 2.92 -0.04 26.70
CA ALA A 124 3.49 -0.74 27.84
C ALA A 124 3.95 0.23 28.96
N ASN A 125 4.31 1.47 28.63
CA ASN A 125 4.86 2.47 29.55
C ASN A 125 3.95 3.71 29.67
N ARG A 126 2.66 3.57 29.33
CA ARG A 126 1.77 4.71 29.08
C ARG A 126 1.64 5.66 30.26
N ALA A 127 1.46 5.12 31.46
CA ALA A 127 1.29 5.93 32.67
C ALA A 127 2.51 6.82 32.97
N GLU A 128 3.73 6.32 32.74
CA GLU A 128 4.96 7.09 32.91
C GLU A 128 5.08 8.16 31.83
N LEU A 129 4.90 7.77 30.56
CA LEU A 129 5.10 8.67 29.42
C LEU A 129 4.03 9.77 29.34
N ASP A 130 2.78 9.47 29.69
CA ASP A 130 1.69 10.48 29.77
C ASP A 130 1.97 11.55 30.84
N GLY A 131 2.82 11.25 31.83
CA GLY A 131 3.29 12.19 32.84
C GLY A 131 4.35 13.18 32.32
N LEU A 132 4.94 12.93 31.16
CA LEU A 132 6.03 13.75 30.60
C LEU A 132 5.55 14.84 29.62
N ALA A 133 4.30 14.80 29.18
CA ALA A 133 3.81 15.69 28.11
C ALA A 133 2.37 16.13 28.33
N ASP A 134 2.05 17.39 28.06
CA ASP A 134 0.67 17.91 28.17
C ASP A 134 -0.28 17.33 27.12
N LYS A 135 0.23 17.01 25.93
CA LYS A 135 -0.50 16.37 24.82
C LYS A 135 0.30 15.19 24.27
N VAL A 136 -0.41 14.20 23.74
CA VAL A 136 0.14 13.01 23.09
C VAL A 136 -0.34 12.94 21.65
N ILE A 137 0.58 12.85 20.69
CA ILE A 137 0.26 12.49 19.31
C ILE A 137 0.50 10.98 19.18
N TYR A 138 -0.58 10.22 19.03
CA TYR A 138 -0.53 8.77 18.92
C TYR A 138 -0.73 8.33 17.46
N THR A 139 0.30 7.71 16.88
CA THR A 139 0.29 7.23 15.49
C THR A 139 0.25 5.69 15.37
N GLY A 140 0.06 5.00 16.49
CA GLY A 140 -0.10 3.54 16.55
C GLY A 140 -1.52 3.08 16.25
N MET A 141 -1.78 1.79 16.42
CA MET A 141 -3.09 1.17 16.17
C MET A 141 -4.15 1.68 17.17
N ILE A 142 -5.22 2.32 16.67
CA ILE A 142 -6.27 2.90 17.52
C ILE A 142 -7.02 1.84 18.34
N ASP A 143 -7.25 0.66 17.79
CA ASP A 143 -7.88 -0.46 18.48
C ASP A 143 -6.97 -1.00 19.58
N GLN A 144 -5.66 -1.12 19.31
CA GLN A 144 -4.68 -1.52 20.33
C GLN A 144 -4.57 -0.51 21.48
N PHE A 145 -4.65 0.79 21.20
CA PHE A 145 -4.65 1.83 22.23
C PHE A 145 -5.77 1.65 23.26
N TYR A 146 -6.90 1.07 22.84
CA TYR A 146 -8.05 0.74 23.66
C TYR A 146 -8.11 -0.75 24.08
N ASP A 147 -6.98 -1.44 24.04
CA ASP A 147 -6.85 -2.88 24.36
C ASP A 147 -7.88 -3.75 23.61
N TYR A 148 -8.18 -3.38 22.36
CA TYR A 148 -9.10 -4.08 21.48
C TYR A 148 -10.51 -4.25 22.06
N CYS A 149 -10.96 -3.34 22.93
CA CYS A 149 -12.18 -3.52 23.71
C CYS A 149 -13.49 -3.59 22.89
N LEU A 150 -13.48 -3.11 21.64
CA LEU A 150 -14.61 -3.22 20.69
C LEU A 150 -14.37 -4.30 19.62
N GLY A 151 -13.23 -4.98 19.66
CA GLY A 151 -12.78 -5.91 18.63
C GLY A 151 -11.51 -5.43 17.92
N VAL A 152 -11.00 -6.26 17.01
CA VAL A 152 -9.73 -6.03 16.31
C VAL A 152 -10.03 -5.51 14.90
N LEU A 153 -9.39 -4.41 14.51
CA LEU A 153 -9.41 -3.93 13.13
C LEU A 153 -8.58 -4.85 12.25
N GLU A 154 -9.12 -5.29 11.11
CA GLU A 154 -8.43 -6.24 10.25
C GLU A 154 -7.34 -5.54 9.42
N TYR A 155 -6.19 -6.20 9.30
CA TYR A 155 -5.10 -5.76 8.43
C TYR A 155 -4.57 -6.93 7.60
N ARG A 156 -3.85 -6.60 6.53
CA ARG A 156 -2.86 -7.49 5.93
C ARG A 156 -1.49 -7.14 6.49
N SER A 157 -0.69 -8.16 6.73
CA SER A 157 0.74 -8.02 6.99
C SER A 157 1.54 -8.42 5.75
N VAL A 158 2.83 -8.06 5.75
CA VAL A 158 3.80 -8.61 4.82
C VAL A 158 5.07 -8.99 5.57
N ARG A 159 5.70 -10.06 5.08
CA ARG A 159 7.02 -10.50 5.51
C ARG A 159 7.98 -10.41 4.33
N PHE A 160 9.21 -10.01 4.62
CA PHE A 160 10.29 -9.97 3.63
C PHE A 160 11.31 -11.06 3.91
N GLU A 161 11.67 -11.81 2.87
CA GLU A 161 12.86 -12.66 2.87
C GLU A 161 13.94 -11.97 2.06
N THR A 162 14.94 -11.46 2.76
CA THR A 162 16.05 -10.72 2.17
C THR A 162 17.27 -11.62 2.02
N GLN A 163 17.90 -11.57 0.86
CA GLN A 163 19.14 -12.30 0.59
C GLN A 163 20.11 -11.42 -0.21
N GLU A 164 21.40 -11.60 0.07
CA GLU A 164 22.47 -11.13 -0.80
C GLU A 164 22.80 -12.17 -1.86
N LEU A 165 23.07 -11.71 -3.07
CA LEU A 165 23.46 -12.53 -4.20
C LEU A 165 24.79 -12.06 -4.75
N GLU A 166 25.70 -13.00 -5.00
CA GLU A 166 27.00 -12.78 -5.64
C GLU A 166 26.88 -12.54 -7.15
N GLN A 167 26.05 -11.57 -7.53
CA GLN A 167 25.88 -11.08 -8.89
C GLN A 167 25.48 -9.62 -8.91
N GLU A 168 25.82 -8.91 -9.99
CA GLU A 168 25.57 -7.48 -10.10
C GLU A 168 24.08 -7.15 -10.30
N ASN A 169 23.34 -7.99 -11.03
CA ASN A 169 21.97 -7.67 -11.44
C ASN A 169 21.13 -8.96 -11.49
N TYR A 170 20.08 -9.03 -10.67
CA TYR A 170 19.19 -10.19 -10.61
C TYR A 170 18.04 -10.12 -11.61
N GLN A 171 17.30 -9.00 -11.64
CA GLN A 171 16.07 -8.85 -12.42
C GLN A 171 16.02 -7.58 -13.26
N GLY A 172 16.98 -6.67 -13.12
CA GLY A 172 17.13 -5.47 -13.94
C GLY A 172 16.08 -4.40 -13.69
N ASN A 173 15.33 -4.50 -12.58
CA ASN A 173 14.28 -3.57 -12.23
C ASN A 173 14.07 -3.53 -10.71
N ALA A 174 13.68 -2.38 -10.17
CA ALA A 174 13.53 -2.21 -8.71
C ALA A 174 12.43 -3.11 -8.14
N VAL A 175 11.30 -3.25 -8.86
CA VAL A 175 10.15 -4.03 -8.42
C VAL A 175 9.60 -4.86 -9.58
N VAL A 176 9.45 -6.16 -9.36
CA VAL A 176 8.78 -7.08 -10.29
C VAL A 176 7.69 -7.82 -9.53
N ASN A 177 6.44 -7.66 -9.98
CA ASN A 177 5.28 -8.36 -9.42
C ASN A 177 5.11 -9.73 -10.09
N TYR A 178 4.72 -10.73 -9.31
CA TYR A 178 4.40 -12.09 -9.75
C TYR A 178 2.91 -12.31 -9.58
N THR A 179 2.18 -12.34 -10.69
CA THR A 179 0.71 -12.27 -10.73
C THR A 179 0.06 -13.65 -10.67
N GLU A 180 0.84 -14.69 -10.91
CA GLU A 180 0.46 -16.09 -10.80
C GLU A 180 0.14 -16.48 -9.36
N ARG A 181 -0.98 -17.18 -9.13
CA ARG A 181 -1.46 -17.52 -7.78
C ARG A 181 -0.57 -18.57 -7.10
N GLU A 182 0.00 -19.46 -7.88
CA GLU A 182 0.89 -20.55 -7.45
C GLU A 182 2.26 -20.07 -6.98
N VAL A 183 2.69 -18.87 -7.37
CA VAL A 183 3.93 -18.26 -6.87
C VAL A 183 3.67 -17.68 -5.48
N PRO A 184 4.37 -18.09 -4.41
CA PRO A 184 3.99 -17.76 -3.04
C PRO A 184 4.22 -16.30 -2.65
N TYR A 185 5.19 -15.62 -3.26
CA TYR A 185 5.47 -14.19 -3.04
C TYR A 185 4.71 -13.31 -4.03
N THR A 186 4.40 -12.08 -3.62
CA THR A 186 3.69 -11.07 -4.44
C THR A 186 4.65 -10.32 -5.36
N ARG A 187 5.86 -10.04 -4.88
CA ARG A 187 6.89 -9.33 -5.65
C ARG A 187 8.31 -9.67 -5.19
N ILE A 188 9.26 -9.38 -6.06
CA ILE A 188 10.68 -9.28 -5.73
C ILE A 188 11.12 -7.84 -5.88
N ILE A 189 11.81 -7.34 -4.86
CA ILE A 189 12.41 -6.01 -4.80
C ILE A 189 13.93 -6.16 -4.95
N GLU A 190 14.53 -5.53 -5.94
CA GLU A 190 15.99 -5.43 -6.10
C GLU A 190 16.43 -4.00 -5.77
N HIS A 191 16.90 -3.80 -4.54
CA HIS A 191 16.96 -2.48 -3.90
C HIS A 191 17.88 -1.48 -4.61
N LYS A 192 18.98 -1.97 -5.19
CA LYS A 192 19.98 -1.10 -5.84
C LYS A 192 19.42 -0.26 -6.99
N HIS A 193 18.33 -0.72 -7.63
CA HIS A 193 17.74 -0.01 -8.77
C HIS A 193 16.94 1.24 -8.36
N PHE A 194 16.64 1.44 -7.07
CA PHE A 194 16.02 2.68 -6.60
C PHE A 194 16.97 3.90 -6.63
N GLU A 195 18.28 3.66 -6.49
CA GLU A 195 19.31 4.72 -6.49
C GLU A 195 20.43 4.43 -7.51
N PHE A 196 20.17 3.57 -8.49
CA PHE A 196 21.12 3.21 -9.57
C PHE A 196 22.51 2.74 -9.07
N GLY A 197 22.53 1.90 -8.03
CA GLY A 197 23.74 1.35 -7.45
C GLY A 197 24.56 0.48 -8.43
N LYS A 198 25.89 0.47 -8.26
CA LYS A 198 26.88 -0.24 -9.12
C LYS A 198 27.69 -1.30 -8.38
N GLN A 199 27.19 -1.77 -7.24
CA GLN A 199 27.85 -2.77 -6.40
C GLN A 199 27.95 -4.11 -7.15
N PRO A 200 29.04 -4.88 -6.97
CA PRO A 200 29.23 -6.18 -7.64
C PRO A 200 28.28 -7.28 -7.14
N THR A 201 27.68 -7.09 -5.95
CA THR A 201 26.64 -7.95 -5.37
C THR A 201 25.31 -7.22 -5.34
N THR A 202 24.20 -7.95 -5.25
CA THR A 202 22.84 -7.37 -5.19
C THR A 202 22.05 -7.91 -4.00
N ILE A 203 21.22 -7.05 -3.42
CA ILE A 203 20.30 -7.40 -2.34
C ILE A 203 18.90 -7.48 -2.94
N ILE A 204 18.24 -8.62 -2.75
CA ILE A 204 16.84 -8.79 -3.12
C ILE A 204 15.99 -9.10 -1.90
N SER A 205 14.72 -8.68 -1.93
CA SER A 205 13.72 -9.09 -0.95
C SER A 205 12.50 -9.69 -1.66
N ARG A 206 12.09 -10.89 -1.22
CA ARG A 206 10.80 -11.48 -1.61
C ARG A 206 9.74 -11.07 -0.61
N GLU A 207 8.64 -10.52 -1.09
CA GLU A 207 7.50 -10.09 -0.26
C GLU A 207 6.42 -11.17 -0.22
N TYR A 208 6.00 -11.57 0.97
CA TYR A 208 4.89 -12.51 1.20
C TYR A 208 3.80 -11.80 1.97
N SER A 209 2.57 -11.80 1.46
CA SER A 209 1.44 -11.25 2.19
C SER A 209 0.75 -12.32 3.03
N SER A 210 0.29 -11.93 4.22
CA SER A 210 -0.49 -12.78 5.11
C SER A 210 -1.63 -11.98 5.76
N GLU A 211 -2.60 -12.71 6.31
CA GLU A 211 -3.52 -12.11 7.28
C GLU A 211 -2.72 -11.64 8.50
N TRP A 212 -3.02 -10.45 8.98
CA TRP A 212 -2.40 -9.92 10.19
C TRP A 212 -2.95 -10.65 11.42
N LYS A 213 -2.07 -10.91 12.39
CA LYS A 213 -2.40 -11.38 13.74
C LYS A 213 -1.73 -10.48 14.76
N LYS A 214 -2.22 -10.49 16.01
CA LYS A 214 -1.56 -9.75 17.10
C LYS A 214 -0.08 -10.12 17.18
N GLY A 215 0.78 -9.10 17.15
CA GLY A 215 2.24 -9.25 17.11
C GLY A 215 2.85 -9.13 15.70
N ASP A 216 2.05 -9.24 14.64
CA ASP A 216 2.50 -8.93 13.29
C ASP A 216 2.53 -7.41 13.07
N GLU A 217 3.34 -6.96 12.12
CA GLU A 217 3.34 -5.55 11.69
C GLU A 217 2.10 -5.27 10.81
N PRO A 218 1.28 -4.25 11.11
CA PRO A 218 0.12 -3.88 10.30
C PRO A 218 0.53 -3.04 9.07
N TYR A 219 0.34 -3.60 7.86
CA TYR A 219 0.71 -2.92 6.61
C TYR A 219 -0.48 -2.31 5.88
N TYR A 220 -1.50 -3.09 5.57
CA TYR A 220 -2.65 -2.64 4.76
C TYR A 220 -3.94 -2.78 5.55
N PRO A 221 -4.66 -1.68 5.86
CA PRO A 221 -5.99 -1.78 6.47
C PRO A 221 -6.97 -2.45 5.49
N VAL A 222 -7.83 -3.30 6.03
CA VAL A 222 -8.87 -4.02 5.27
C VAL A 222 -10.14 -3.20 5.28
N ASN A 223 -10.21 -2.23 4.39
CA ASN A 223 -11.35 -1.32 4.27
C ASN A 223 -12.58 -2.08 3.73
N ASN A 224 -13.57 -2.31 4.58
CA ASN A 224 -14.87 -2.88 4.26
C ASN A 224 -15.89 -2.37 5.28
N GLU A 225 -17.18 -2.59 5.04
CA GLU A 225 -18.25 -2.08 5.91
C GLU A 225 -18.08 -2.47 7.39
N LYS A 226 -17.65 -3.72 7.65
CA LYS A 226 -17.37 -4.22 9.00
C LYS A 226 -16.28 -3.40 9.70
N ASN A 227 -15.11 -3.24 9.08
CA ASN A 227 -13.99 -2.52 9.69
C ASN A 227 -14.22 -1.01 9.71
N ASP A 228 -14.92 -0.45 8.71
CA ASP A 228 -15.27 0.97 8.68
C ASP A 228 -16.23 1.32 9.83
N SER A 229 -17.22 0.46 10.11
CA SER A 229 -18.11 0.60 11.27
C SER A 229 -17.33 0.51 12.58
N LEU A 230 -16.49 -0.54 12.75
CA LEU A 230 -15.70 -0.74 13.95
C LEU A 230 -14.73 0.44 14.21
N TYR A 231 -14.06 0.92 13.16
CA TYR A 231 -13.20 2.11 13.26
C TYR A 231 -14.01 3.34 13.65
N GLY A 232 -15.25 3.49 13.13
CA GLY A 232 -16.17 4.55 13.53
C GLY A 232 -16.46 4.58 15.02
N GLU A 233 -16.65 3.41 15.64
CA GLU A 233 -16.85 3.27 17.08
C GLU A 233 -15.59 3.65 17.89
N TYR A 234 -14.41 3.15 17.47
CA TYR A 234 -13.15 3.57 18.08
C TYR A 234 -12.89 5.07 17.95
N ARG A 235 -13.18 5.63 16.79
CA ARG A 235 -13.06 7.07 16.54
C ARG A 235 -14.02 7.87 17.41
N ALA A 236 -15.22 7.37 17.68
CA ALA A 236 -16.15 8.01 18.61
C ALA A 236 -15.60 7.99 20.05
N LYS A 237 -14.98 6.88 20.46
CA LYS A 237 -14.30 6.78 21.75
C LYS A 237 -13.11 7.76 21.85
N ALA A 238 -12.31 7.87 20.80
CA ALA A 238 -11.20 8.81 20.70
C ALA A 238 -11.59 10.28 20.90
N LYS A 239 -12.84 10.67 20.59
CA LYS A 239 -13.32 12.05 20.84
C LYS A 239 -13.39 12.42 22.34
N SER A 240 -13.43 11.42 23.22
CA SER A 240 -13.39 11.65 24.67
C SER A 240 -11.98 11.89 25.22
N GLU A 241 -10.94 11.63 24.42
CA GLU A 241 -9.56 11.91 24.82
C GLU A 241 -9.28 13.41 24.67
N SER A 242 -9.11 14.12 25.78
CA SER A 242 -8.82 15.56 25.77
C SER A 242 -7.35 15.88 25.47
N ARG A 243 -6.45 14.93 25.70
CA ARG A 243 -4.99 15.11 25.59
C ARG A 243 -4.36 14.26 24.49
N VAL A 244 -5.10 13.37 23.85
CA VAL A 244 -4.56 12.43 22.85
C VAL A 244 -5.13 12.75 21.48
N ILE A 245 -4.24 12.90 20.51
CA ILE A 245 -4.57 13.13 19.10
C ILE A 245 -4.13 11.90 18.31
N PHE A 246 -5.07 11.29 17.61
CA PHE A 246 -4.79 10.15 16.75
C PHE A 246 -4.43 10.62 15.33
N GLY A 247 -3.36 10.06 14.78
CA GLY A 247 -2.88 10.42 13.44
C GLY A 247 -2.19 9.27 12.72
N GLY A 248 -1.71 9.56 11.52
CA GLY A 248 -1.00 8.58 10.68
C GLY A 248 -1.87 7.43 10.18
N ARG A 249 -1.24 6.47 9.50
CA ARG A 249 -1.92 5.30 8.89
C ARG A 249 -2.69 4.47 9.90
N LEU A 250 -2.08 4.16 11.04
CA LEU A 250 -2.63 3.22 12.02
C LEU A 250 -3.66 3.89 12.94
N GLY A 251 -3.38 5.11 13.41
CA GLY A 251 -4.31 5.86 14.26
C GLY A 251 -5.57 6.30 13.50
N SER A 252 -5.46 6.49 12.19
CA SER A 252 -6.59 6.85 11.32
C SER A 252 -7.22 5.67 10.58
N TYR A 253 -6.73 4.45 10.79
CA TYR A 253 -7.11 3.25 10.02
C TYR A 253 -7.23 3.50 8.50
N ARG A 254 -6.21 4.13 7.91
CA ARG A 254 -6.26 4.59 6.52
C ARG A 254 -4.97 4.33 5.78
N TYR A 255 -5.07 3.77 4.58
CA TYR A 255 -3.92 3.59 3.72
C TYR A 255 -3.48 4.95 3.12
N TYR A 256 -2.34 5.46 3.59
CA TYR A 256 -1.73 6.70 3.11
C TYR A 256 -0.47 6.43 2.31
N ASP A 257 -0.34 7.14 1.18
CA ASP A 257 0.97 7.42 0.57
C ASP A 257 1.73 8.46 1.41
N MET A 258 3.06 8.52 1.23
CA MET A 258 3.94 9.34 2.06
C MET A 258 3.60 10.84 1.99
N ASP A 259 3.29 11.36 0.80
CA ASP A 259 2.91 12.77 0.63
C ASP A 259 1.61 13.10 1.37
N LYS A 260 0.64 12.18 1.37
CA LYS A 260 -0.66 12.38 2.04
C LYS A 260 -0.53 12.38 3.56
N VAL A 261 0.30 11.50 4.13
CA VAL A 261 0.51 11.50 5.58
C VAL A 261 1.33 12.71 6.03
N ILE A 262 2.29 13.17 5.22
CA ILE A 262 3.03 14.43 5.49
C ILE A 262 2.07 15.62 5.47
N ALA A 263 1.22 15.74 4.44
CA ALA A 263 0.22 16.80 4.36
C ALA A 263 -0.74 16.76 5.57
N SER A 264 -1.25 15.58 5.93
CA SER A 264 -2.11 15.41 7.11
C SER A 264 -1.43 15.79 8.41
N ALA A 265 -0.12 15.60 8.55
CA ALA A 265 0.64 16.01 9.72
C ALA A 265 0.82 17.53 9.77
N LEU A 266 1.09 18.18 8.64
CA LEU A 266 1.18 19.65 8.55
C LEU A 266 -0.15 20.32 8.88
N GLU A 267 -1.26 19.83 8.33
CA GLU A 267 -2.61 20.30 8.65
C GLU A 267 -2.96 20.11 10.14
N LEU A 268 -2.45 19.04 10.77
CA LEU A 268 -2.60 18.84 12.21
C LEU A 268 -1.80 19.89 12.98
N CYS A 269 -0.55 20.14 12.61
CA CYS A 269 0.27 21.17 13.23
C CYS A 269 -0.38 22.56 13.14
N GLU A 270 -0.90 22.95 11.98
CA GLU A 270 -1.58 24.25 11.79
C GLU A 270 -2.83 24.42 12.66
N ARG A 271 -3.50 23.33 13.04
CA ARG A 271 -4.69 23.38 13.89
C ARG A 271 -4.35 23.43 15.38
N GLU A 272 -3.22 22.85 15.78
CA GLU A 272 -2.86 22.63 17.18
C GLU A 272 -1.80 23.59 17.72
N LEU A 273 -1.01 24.24 16.85
CA LEU A 273 0.00 25.26 17.15
C LEU A 273 -0.56 26.67 16.91
#